data_AF-A0A8J9VCN6-F1
#
_entry.id   AF-A0A8J9VCN6-F1
#
_cell.length_a   1.000
_cell.length_b   1.000
_cell.length_c   1.000
_cell.angle_alpha   90.00
_cell.angle_beta   90.00
_cell.angle_gamma   90.00
#
_symmetry.space_group_name_H-M   'P 1'
#
loop_
_entity.id
_entity.type
_entity.pdbx_description
1 polymer ?
#
loop_
_entity_poly.entity_id
_entity_poly.type
_entity_poly.pdbx_seq_one_letter_code
_entity_poly.pdbx_strand_id
1 'polypeptide(L)'
;MSRQLAMKEAELSQAGKEPEVPDFKEIMDMDFALSLYHKDVAELRKSKPQDLAAKLSRDKLNNLFPDIPPDILSELLQAHEENFLATVEVLLMSTGKTDVLDDKDGVSKFVMKKEFERQQEKLALEEKKTLSEVEWPLLPKGEKVEMSHVKQFRDEADAHLQTRNVHYQKAQEYIRRGMTQVATYYCEVAAYHKRKYEQANSLAAASLIQVHAANSSDNATIDLHYLRVAEARETLDLFLDSHIQKLREAQDSNIRVQHHTLFLITGRGLHSNGRPRVKPAVKRRLRERGLLFCERNPGLLQARVSADDRLSYQIA
;
A
#
# COMPACT_ATOMS: atom_id res chain seq x y z
N MET A 1 22.85 -42.15 -1.76
CA MET A 1 22.01 -41.24 -2.58
C MET A 1 22.59 -40.97 -3.96
N SER A 2 23.82 -40.45 -4.11
CA SER A 2 24.36 -40.06 -5.44
C SER A 2 24.48 -41.18 -6.48
N ARG A 3 24.73 -42.43 -6.05
CA ARG A 3 24.80 -43.60 -6.96
C ARG A 3 23.42 -44.09 -7.42
N GLN A 4 22.38 -43.89 -6.61
CA GLN A 4 21.00 -44.28 -6.94
C GLN A 4 20.34 -43.27 -7.88
N LEU A 5 20.67 -41.99 -7.74
CA LEU A 5 20.23 -40.94 -8.65
C LEU A 5 20.82 -41.13 -10.06
N ALA A 6 22.13 -41.43 -10.15
CA ALA A 6 22.79 -41.68 -11.43
C ALA A 6 22.28 -42.93 -12.17
N MET A 7 21.89 -44.00 -11.45
CA MET A 7 21.27 -45.18 -12.07
C MET A 7 19.86 -44.88 -12.60
N LYS A 8 19.07 -44.12 -11.84
CA LYS A 8 17.71 -43.73 -12.24
C LYS A 8 17.71 -42.76 -13.43
N GLU A 9 18.72 -41.90 -13.50
CA GLU A 9 18.97 -40.97 -14.62
C GLU A 9 19.39 -41.71 -15.90
N ALA A 10 20.20 -42.77 -15.78
CA ALA A 10 20.56 -43.64 -16.90
C ALA A 10 19.38 -44.47 -17.43
N GLU A 11 18.50 -44.95 -16.54
CA GLU A 11 17.25 -45.64 -16.90
C GLU A 11 16.26 -44.72 -17.63
N LEU A 12 16.14 -43.45 -17.20
CA LEU A 12 15.28 -42.45 -17.86
C LEU A 12 15.79 -42.06 -19.25
N SER A 13 17.11 -41.96 -19.44
CA SER A 13 17.73 -41.75 -20.76
C SER A 13 17.51 -42.90 -21.74
N GLN A 14 17.52 -44.16 -21.28
CA GLN A 14 17.21 -45.33 -22.15
C GLN A 14 15.74 -45.40 -22.57
N ALA A 15 14.83 -44.80 -21.77
CA ALA A 15 13.39 -44.76 -22.07
C ALA A 15 12.97 -43.58 -22.96
N GLY A 16 13.91 -42.75 -23.43
CA GLY A 16 13.62 -41.59 -24.28
C GLY A 16 12.79 -40.50 -23.60
N LYS A 17 12.75 -40.47 -22.27
CA LYS A 17 12.08 -39.42 -21.49
C LYS A 17 13.15 -38.48 -20.93
N GLU A 18 13.15 -37.23 -21.39
CA GLU A 18 13.96 -36.18 -20.78
C GLU A 18 13.57 -36.02 -19.29
N PRO A 19 14.53 -35.78 -18.39
CA PRO A 19 14.21 -35.47 -17.01
C PRO A 19 13.34 -34.21 -16.97
N GLU A 20 12.18 -34.28 -16.33
CA GLU A 20 11.36 -33.10 -16.05
C GLU A 20 12.22 -32.12 -15.24
N VAL A 21 12.65 -31.05 -15.89
CA VAL A 21 13.37 -29.95 -15.25
C VAL A 21 12.34 -29.22 -14.38
N PRO A 22 12.46 -29.24 -13.05
CA PRO A 22 11.52 -28.53 -12.18
C PRO A 22 11.49 -27.04 -12.52
N ASP A 23 10.31 -26.44 -12.50
CA ASP A 23 10.12 -25.01 -12.79
C ASP A 23 11.02 -24.17 -11.86
N PHE A 24 11.56 -23.05 -12.33
CA PHE A 24 12.43 -22.17 -11.53
C PHE A 24 11.75 -21.71 -10.23
N LYS A 25 10.42 -21.59 -10.28
CA LYS A 25 9.58 -21.33 -9.12
C LYS A 25 9.60 -22.48 -8.11
N GLU A 26 9.53 -23.73 -8.56
CA GLU A 26 9.61 -24.92 -7.71
C GLU A 26 10.98 -25.06 -7.04
N ILE A 27 12.06 -24.71 -7.75
CA ILE A 27 13.42 -24.72 -7.20
C ILE A 27 13.54 -23.68 -6.09
N MET A 28 13.05 -22.45 -6.31
CA MET A 28 13.05 -21.41 -5.28
C MET A 28 12.16 -21.77 -4.08
N ASP A 29 11.01 -22.39 -4.32
CA ASP A 29 10.10 -22.81 -3.26
C ASP A 29 10.72 -23.94 -2.42
N MET A 30 11.49 -24.84 -3.04
CA MET A 30 12.22 -25.91 -2.37
C MET A 30 13.40 -25.40 -1.54
N ASP A 31 14.21 -24.49 -2.10
CA ASP A 31 15.33 -23.86 -1.37
C ASP A 31 14.84 -23.02 -0.18
N PHE A 32 13.70 -22.33 -0.36
CA PHE A 32 13.06 -21.60 0.72
C PHE A 32 12.57 -22.54 1.82
N ALA A 33 11.92 -23.66 1.47
CA ALA A 33 11.49 -24.67 2.44
C ALA A 33 12.66 -25.28 3.23
N LEU A 34 13.80 -25.54 2.59
CA LEU A 34 15.02 -26.02 3.24
C LEU A 34 15.60 -24.97 4.21
N SER A 35 15.56 -23.69 3.84
CA SER A 35 16.03 -22.61 4.70
C SER A 35 15.19 -22.46 5.98
N LEU A 36 13.87 -22.65 5.86
CA LEU A 36 12.94 -22.64 6.98
C LEU A 36 13.20 -23.81 7.93
N TYR A 37 13.34 -25.02 7.39
CA TYR A 37 13.65 -26.20 8.19
C TYR A 37 14.96 -26.00 8.98
N HIS A 38 16.00 -25.47 8.33
CA HIS A 38 17.27 -25.18 9.01
C HIS A 38 17.15 -24.10 10.09
N LYS A 39 16.33 -23.07 9.88
CA LYS A 39 16.11 -22.00 10.86
C LYS A 39 15.36 -22.52 12.08
N ASP A 40 14.30 -23.28 11.88
CA ASP A 40 13.52 -23.90 12.96
C ASP A 40 14.39 -24.87 13.78
N VAL A 41 15.21 -25.68 13.11
CA VAL A 41 16.18 -26.59 13.77
C VAL A 41 17.27 -25.83 14.53
N ALA A 42 17.71 -24.67 14.03
CA ALA A 42 18.69 -23.82 14.72
C ALA A 42 18.12 -23.11 15.94
N GLU A 43 16.83 -22.73 15.91
CA GLU A 43 16.10 -22.20 17.07
C GLU A 43 15.85 -23.30 18.12
N LEU A 44 15.55 -24.53 17.69
CA LEU A 44 15.38 -25.70 18.56
C LEU A 44 16.63 -26.04 19.39
N ARG A 45 17.84 -25.78 18.86
CA ARG A 45 19.10 -26.08 19.57
C ARG A 45 19.42 -25.12 20.73
N LYS A 46 18.66 -24.02 20.89
CA LYS A 46 18.99 -22.94 21.84
C LYS A 46 18.20 -22.95 23.16
N SER A 47 17.17 -23.79 23.36
CA SER A 47 16.35 -23.78 24.60
C SER A 47 15.96 -25.17 25.11
N LYS A 48 15.70 -25.30 26.43
CA LYS A 48 15.38 -26.59 27.09
C LYS A 48 14.12 -27.27 26.51
N PRO A 49 14.09 -28.62 26.41
CA PRO A 49 13.40 -29.27 25.29
C PRO A 49 11.92 -29.64 25.51
N GLN A 50 11.45 -29.82 26.75
CA GLN A 50 10.22 -30.59 26.98
C GLN A 50 8.95 -29.71 27.06
N ASP A 51 9.00 -28.59 27.78
CA ASP A 51 7.82 -27.75 28.03
C ASP A 51 7.50 -26.81 26.84
N LEU A 52 8.53 -26.42 26.06
CA LEU A 52 8.36 -25.55 24.89
C LEU A 52 7.83 -26.32 23.68
N ALA A 53 8.25 -27.57 23.49
CA ALA A 53 7.74 -28.43 22.41
C ALA A 53 6.22 -28.64 22.55
N ALA A 54 5.77 -28.92 23.77
CA ALA A 54 4.36 -29.05 24.09
C ALA A 54 3.58 -27.74 23.88
N LYS A 55 4.15 -26.60 24.29
CA LYS A 55 3.54 -25.28 24.07
C LYS A 55 3.42 -24.94 22.58
N LEU A 56 4.46 -25.21 21.78
CA LEU A 56 4.43 -24.99 20.33
C LEU A 56 3.43 -25.91 19.62
N SER A 57 3.28 -27.16 20.07
CA SER A 57 2.27 -28.07 19.55
C SER A 57 0.85 -27.57 19.83
N ARG A 58 0.60 -27.02 21.03
CA ARG A 58 -0.69 -26.38 21.38
C ARG A 58 -0.97 -25.17 20.49
N ASP A 59 0.02 -24.28 20.34
CA ASP A 59 -0.12 -23.09 19.49
C ASP A 59 -0.36 -23.48 18.02
N LYS A 60 0.35 -24.50 17.51
CA LYS A 60 0.12 -25.02 16.15
C LYS A 60 -1.27 -25.62 15.98
N LEU A 61 -1.77 -26.39 16.94
CA LEU A 61 -3.13 -26.95 16.88
C LEU A 61 -4.20 -25.87 16.88
N ASN A 62 -4.07 -24.87 17.77
CA ASN A 62 -4.99 -23.72 17.82
C ASN A 62 -5.03 -22.96 16.50
N ASN A 63 -3.89 -22.87 15.80
CA ASN A 63 -3.81 -22.23 14.50
C ASN A 63 -4.39 -23.08 13.35
N LEU A 64 -4.24 -24.40 13.40
CA LEU A 64 -4.76 -25.31 12.37
C LEU A 64 -6.27 -25.50 12.45
N PHE A 65 -6.84 -25.42 13.65
CA PHE A 65 -8.25 -25.64 13.93
C PHE A 65 -8.83 -24.49 14.77
N PRO A 66 -8.95 -23.27 14.22
CA PRO A 66 -9.47 -22.11 14.96
C PRO A 66 -10.95 -22.27 15.37
N ASP A 67 -11.68 -23.16 14.69
CA ASP A 67 -13.09 -23.47 14.97
C ASP A 67 -13.27 -24.35 16.22
N ILE A 68 -12.18 -24.92 16.75
CA ILE A 68 -12.20 -25.81 17.90
C ILE A 68 -11.64 -25.04 19.12
N PRO A 69 -12.36 -25.03 20.25
CA PRO A 69 -11.89 -24.38 21.46
C PRO A 69 -10.49 -24.85 21.90
N PRO A 70 -9.61 -23.93 22.36
CA PRO A 70 -8.23 -24.24 22.72
C PRO A 70 -8.11 -25.20 23.92
N ASP A 71 -9.12 -25.24 24.77
CA ASP A 71 -9.21 -26.17 25.91
C ASP A 71 -9.32 -27.62 25.42
N ILE A 72 -10.17 -27.86 24.41
CA ILE A 72 -10.40 -29.19 23.82
C ILE A 72 -9.15 -29.66 23.07
N LEU A 73 -8.47 -28.76 22.34
CA LEU A 73 -7.23 -29.08 21.63
C LEU A 73 -6.09 -29.43 22.59
N SER A 74 -6.06 -28.78 23.76
CA SER A 74 -5.07 -29.05 24.80
C SER A 74 -5.32 -30.38 25.51
N GLU A 75 -6.59 -30.71 25.79
CA GLU A 75 -6.99 -32.00 26.37
C GLU A 75 -6.69 -33.16 25.41
N LEU A 76 -6.99 -33.01 24.12
CA LEU A 76 -6.69 -34.03 23.11
C LEU A 76 -5.19 -34.24 22.95
N LEU A 77 -4.40 -33.17 22.90
CA LEU A 77 -2.95 -33.29 22.80
C LEU A 77 -2.34 -33.99 24.03
N GLN A 78 -2.86 -33.76 25.23
CA GLN A 78 -2.46 -34.48 26.44
C GLN A 78 -2.89 -35.95 26.41
N ALA A 79 -4.09 -36.25 25.91
CA ALA A 79 -4.60 -37.61 25.76
C ALA A 79 -3.78 -38.46 24.75
N HIS A 80 -3.13 -37.80 23.79
CA HIS A 80 -2.26 -38.44 22.79
C HIS A 80 -0.76 -38.34 23.12
N GLU A 81 -0.39 -38.23 24.40
CA GLU A 81 1.03 -38.18 24.86
C GLU A 81 1.85 -37.06 24.20
N GLU A 82 1.24 -35.90 23.95
CA GLU A 82 1.85 -34.77 23.25
C GLU A 82 2.26 -35.06 21.79
N ASN A 83 1.73 -36.13 21.20
CA ASN A 83 1.92 -36.47 19.80
C ASN A 83 1.03 -35.61 18.89
N PHE A 84 1.64 -34.59 18.30
CA PHE A 84 0.99 -33.64 17.42
C PHE A 84 0.36 -34.30 16.19
N LEU A 85 1.04 -35.23 15.52
CA LEU A 85 0.54 -35.84 14.29
C LEU A 85 -0.68 -36.73 14.55
N ALA A 86 -0.64 -37.53 15.62
CA ALA A 86 -1.77 -38.36 16.04
C ALA A 86 -2.99 -37.50 16.40
N THR A 87 -2.76 -36.36 17.07
CA THR A 87 -3.83 -35.42 17.43
C THR A 87 -4.46 -34.78 16.20
N VAL A 88 -3.64 -34.36 15.21
CA VAL A 88 -4.13 -33.78 13.95
C VAL A 88 -4.92 -34.81 13.14
N GLU A 89 -4.49 -36.06 13.09
CA GLU A 89 -5.19 -37.13 12.38
C GLU A 89 -6.60 -37.38 12.96
N VAL A 90 -6.73 -37.47 14.28
CA VAL A 90 -8.04 -37.61 14.95
C VAL A 90 -8.93 -36.40 14.72
N LEU A 91 -8.36 -35.19 14.70
CA LEU A 91 -9.09 -33.96 14.40
C LEU A 91 -9.54 -33.90 12.93
N LEU A 92 -8.74 -34.40 11.99
CA LEU A 92 -9.13 -34.50 10.58
C LEU A 92 -10.26 -35.52 10.37
N MET A 93 -10.23 -36.64 11.10
CA MET A 93 -11.32 -37.63 11.11
C MET A 93 -12.62 -37.05 11.68
N SER A 94 -12.55 -36.32 12.80
CA SER A 94 -13.73 -35.75 13.46
C SER A 94 -14.33 -34.54 12.74
N THR A 95 -13.52 -33.79 12.00
CA THR A 95 -13.97 -32.63 11.19
C THR A 95 -14.42 -33.00 9.77
N GLY A 96 -14.45 -34.29 9.43
CA GLY A 96 -14.93 -34.79 8.14
C GLY A 96 -13.97 -34.53 6.97
N LYS A 97 -12.68 -34.30 7.24
CA LYS A 97 -11.63 -34.06 6.22
C LYS A 97 -10.85 -35.34 5.92
N THR A 98 -11.57 -36.44 5.72
CA THR A 98 -11.00 -37.77 5.50
C THR A 98 -10.20 -37.88 4.20
N ASP A 99 -10.50 -37.03 3.21
CA ASP A 99 -9.78 -36.94 1.94
C ASP A 99 -8.27 -36.64 2.11
N VAL A 100 -7.89 -36.02 3.24
CA VAL A 100 -6.50 -35.70 3.59
C VAL A 100 -5.75 -36.93 4.14
N LEU A 101 -6.46 -37.95 4.63
CA LEU A 101 -5.89 -39.14 5.27
C LEU A 101 -5.63 -40.28 4.26
N ASP A 102 -6.26 -40.24 3.09
CA ASP A 102 -6.10 -41.26 2.04
C ASP A 102 -4.76 -41.14 1.29
N ASP A 103 -4.05 -40.01 1.42
CA ASP A 103 -2.72 -39.80 0.82
C ASP A 103 -1.61 -40.18 1.81
N LYS A 104 -0.55 -40.84 1.32
CA LYS A 104 0.54 -41.42 2.13
C LYS A 104 1.32 -40.40 2.98
N ASP A 105 1.17 -39.10 2.69
CA ASP A 105 1.74 -37.97 3.44
C ASP A 105 0.73 -36.80 3.63
N GLY A 106 -0.57 -37.07 3.50
CA GLY A 106 -1.57 -36.01 3.39
C GLY A 106 -1.70 -35.12 4.63
N VAL A 107 -1.50 -35.67 5.84
CA VAL A 107 -1.44 -34.89 7.09
C VAL A 107 -0.28 -33.90 7.07
N SER A 108 0.90 -34.33 6.62
CA SER A 108 2.10 -33.48 6.54
C SER A 108 1.92 -32.38 5.50
N LYS A 109 1.36 -32.71 4.33
CA LYS A 109 1.02 -31.74 3.28
C LYS A 109 -0.03 -30.71 3.74
N PHE A 110 -1.04 -31.14 4.49
CA PHE A 110 -2.07 -30.26 5.04
C PHE A 110 -1.48 -29.24 6.03
N VAL A 111 -0.65 -29.71 6.97
CA VAL A 111 0.04 -28.86 7.94
C VAL A 111 0.96 -27.86 7.23
N MET A 112 1.77 -28.31 6.26
CA MET A 112 2.65 -27.43 5.48
C MET A 112 1.86 -26.37 4.70
N LYS A 113 0.76 -26.76 4.03
CA LYS A 113 -0.09 -25.83 3.28
C LYS A 113 -0.71 -24.77 4.19
N LYS A 114 -1.24 -25.17 5.35
CA LYS A 114 -1.86 -24.25 6.30
C LYS A 114 -0.86 -23.29 6.94
N GLU A 115 0.33 -23.76 7.30
CA GLU A 115 1.42 -22.92 7.79
C GLU A 115 1.89 -21.92 6.72
N PHE A 116 1.95 -22.34 5.45
CA PHE A 116 2.29 -21.47 4.32
C PHE A 116 1.25 -20.37 4.08
N GLU A 117 -0.05 -20.72 4.08
CA GLU A 117 -1.16 -19.76 3.98
C GLU A 117 -1.07 -18.69 5.09
N ARG A 118 -0.85 -19.11 6.35
CA ARG A 118 -0.73 -18.18 7.49
C ARG A 118 0.47 -17.24 7.35
N GLN A 119 1.62 -17.76 6.92
CA GLN A 119 2.82 -16.94 6.80
C GLN A 119 2.68 -15.92 5.66
N GLN A 120 1.99 -16.28 4.57
CA GLN A 120 1.61 -15.31 3.53
C GLN A 120 0.67 -14.23 4.05
N GLU A 121 -0.34 -14.58 4.85
CA GLU A 121 -1.25 -13.61 5.46
C GLU A 121 -0.54 -12.68 6.44
N LYS A 122 0.38 -13.22 7.25
CA LYS A 122 1.18 -12.45 8.21
C LYS A 122 2.13 -11.50 7.49
N LEU A 123 2.80 -11.95 6.43
CA LEU A 123 3.63 -11.11 5.58
C LEU A 123 2.79 -10.01 4.91
N ALA A 124 1.63 -10.33 4.35
CA ALA A 124 0.73 -9.35 3.75
C ALA A 124 0.22 -8.31 4.77
N LEU A 125 0.01 -8.71 6.03
CA LEU A 125 -0.39 -7.82 7.11
C LEU A 125 0.75 -6.92 7.58
N GLU A 126 1.97 -7.48 7.71
CA GLU A 126 3.19 -6.72 8.03
C GLU A 126 3.53 -5.74 6.89
N GLU A 127 3.39 -6.16 5.63
CA GLU A 127 3.51 -5.31 4.44
C GLU A 127 2.48 -4.17 4.42
N LYS A 128 1.23 -4.47 4.74
CA LYS A 128 0.19 -3.44 4.89
C LYS A 128 0.56 -2.45 6.01
N LYS A 129 1.17 -2.94 7.09
CA LYS A 129 1.59 -2.12 8.22
C LYS A 129 2.77 -1.22 7.86
N THR A 130 3.82 -1.74 7.22
CA THR A 130 5.00 -0.93 6.80
C THR A 130 4.62 0.16 5.80
N LEU A 131 3.69 -0.12 4.87
CA LEU A 131 3.17 0.88 3.93
C LEU A 131 2.19 1.87 4.59
N SER A 132 1.58 1.50 5.72
CA SER A 132 0.72 2.41 6.49
C SER A 132 1.49 3.37 7.39
N GLU A 133 2.79 3.15 7.65
CA GLU A 133 3.65 4.03 8.47
C GLU A 133 4.32 5.15 7.63
N VAL A 134 3.86 5.35 6.39
CA VAL A 134 4.41 6.32 5.43
C VAL A 134 4.16 7.77 5.87
N GLU A 135 5.16 8.38 6.49
CA GLU A 135 5.12 9.81 6.80
C GLU A 135 4.99 10.65 5.51
N TRP A 136 4.01 11.57 5.51
CA TRP A 136 3.70 12.42 4.35
C TRP A 136 4.80 13.47 4.14
N PRO A 137 5.35 13.63 2.92
CA PRO A 137 6.56 14.45 2.69
C PRO A 137 6.40 15.96 2.92
N LEU A 138 5.21 16.45 3.24
CA LEU A 138 4.89 17.88 3.36
C LEU A 138 4.43 18.31 4.76
N LEU A 139 4.60 17.48 5.80
CA LEU A 139 4.11 17.81 7.14
C LEU A 139 5.21 18.46 8.01
N PRO A 140 5.03 19.72 8.46
CA PRO A 140 5.75 20.22 9.61
C PRO A 140 5.33 19.41 10.84
N LYS A 141 6.30 18.81 11.52
CA LYS A 141 6.05 18.09 12.78
C LYS A 141 5.62 19.10 13.86
N GLY A 142 4.40 18.93 14.38
CA GLY A 142 4.03 19.41 15.72
C GLY A 142 2.95 20.49 15.83
N GLU A 143 2.58 21.18 14.75
CA GLU A 143 1.55 22.23 14.84
C GLU A 143 0.22 21.76 14.26
N LYS A 144 -0.84 21.76 15.08
CA LYS A 144 -2.19 21.48 14.61
C LYS A 144 -2.72 22.73 13.93
N VAL A 145 -2.71 22.74 12.60
CA VAL A 145 -3.34 23.81 11.84
C VAL A 145 -4.85 23.63 11.88
N GLU A 146 -5.58 24.68 12.25
CA GLU A 146 -7.04 24.69 12.19
C GLU A 146 -7.57 25.07 10.80
N MET A 147 -8.76 24.57 10.45
CA MET A 147 -9.47 24.95 9.22
C MET A 147 -9.77 26.45 9.10
N SER A 148 -9.79 27.18 10.22
CA SER A 148 -9.93 28.64 10.26
C SER A 148 -8.79 29.35 9.51
N HIS A 149 -7.56 28.88 9.65
CA HIS A 149 -6.38 29.41 8.96
C HIS A 149 -6.45 29.18 7.44
N VAL A 150 -6.94 28.01 7.02
CA VAL A 150 -7.16 27.71 5.59
C VAL A 150 -8.10 28.76 4.98
N LYS A 151 -9.21 29.08 5.67
CA LYS A 151 -10.15 30.09 5.20
C LYS A 151 -9.51 31.47 5.12
N GLN A 152 -8.73 31.87 6.12
CA GLN A 152 -8.03 33.16 6.11
C GLN A 152 -7.10 33.32 4.90
N PHE A 153 -6.27 32.30 4.61
CA PHE A 153 -5.39 32.33 3.44
C PHE A 153 -6.16 32.34 2.11
N ARG A 154 -7.31 31.68 2.03
CA ARG A 154 -8.19 31.74 0.84
C ARG A 154 -8.79 33.14 0.66
N ASP A 155 -9.29 33.74 1.73
CA ASP A 155 -9.86 35.08 1.71
C ASP A 155 -8.77 36.11 1.31
N GLU A 156 -7.55 35.98 1.84
CA GLU A 156 -6.39 36.81 1.46
C GLU A 156 -6.00 36.64 -0.02
N ALA A 157 -5.96 35.39 -0.51
CA ALA A 157 -5.70 35.11 -1.91
C ALA A 157 -6.75 35.79 -2.80
N ASP A 158 -8.04 35.63 -2.47
CA ASP A 158 -9.13 36.19 -3.27
C ASP A 158 -9.12 37.72 -3.27
N ALA A 159 -8.75 38.37 -2.14
CA ALA A 159 -8.52 39.81 -2.09
C ALA A 159 -7.39 40.24 -3.05
N HIS A 160 -6.24 39.57 -3.03
CA HIS A 160 -5.15 39.85 -3.97
C HIS A 160 -5.52 39.59 -5.43
N LEU A 161 -6.34 38.57 -5.70
CA LEU A 161 -6.84 38.29 -7.04
C LEU A 161 -7.73 39.42 -7.57
N GLN A 162 -8.62 39.95 -6.72
CA GLN A 162 -9.46 41.10 -7.06
C GLN A 162 -8.61 42.34 -7.36
N THR A 163 -7.65 42.67 -6.48
CA THR A 163 -6.75 43.82 -6.67
C THR A 163 -5.92 43.68 -7.95
N ARG A 164 -5.38 42.48 -8.23
CA ARG A 164 -4.69 42.18 -9.48
C ARG A 164 -5.55 42.49 -10.69
N ASN A 165 -6.80 42.03 -10.70
CA ASN A 165 -7.72 42.22 -11.83
C ASN A 165 -8.01 43.69 -12.09
N VAL A 166 -8.23 44.48 -11.03
CA VAL A 166 -8.46 45.93 -11.15
C VAL A 166 -7.25 46.62 -11.77
N HIS A 167 -6.04 46.32 -11.30
CA HIS A 167 -4.82 46.93 -11.88
C HIS A 167 -4.53 46.45 -13.29
N TYR A 168 -4.82 45.19 -13.60
CA TYR A 168 -4.68 44.67 -14.96
C TYR A 168 -5.64 45.36 -15.94
N GLN A 169 -6.89 45.58 -15.55
CA GLN A 169 -7.86 46.35 -16.34
C GLN A 169 -7.41 47.80 -16.56
N LYS A 170 -6.89 48.46 -15.52
CA LYS A 170 -6.29 49.80 -15.63
C LYS A 170 -5.12 49.81 -16.61
N ALA A 171 -4.20 48.84 -16.49
CA ALA A 171 -3.08 48.73 -17.41
C ALA A 171 -3.55 48.61 -18.87
N GLN A 172 -4.54 47.75 -19.15
CA GLN A 172 -5.12 47.59 -20.49
C GLN A 172 -5.77 48.88 -21.02
N GLU A 173 -6.41 49.66 -20.15
CA GLU A 173 -6.95 50.96 -20.52
C GLU A 173 -5.87 51.96 -20.91
N TYR A 174 -4.79 52.07 -20.13
CA TYR A 174 -3.68 52.98 -20.45
C TYR A 174 -2.88 52.55 -21.68
N ILE A 175 -2.76 51.23 -21.94
CA ILE A 175 -2.21 50.71 -23.20
C ILE A 175 -3.02 51.20 -24.39
N ARG A 176 -4.36 51.08 -24.32
CA ARG A 176 -5.25 51.56 -25.40
C ARG A 176 -5.15 53.07 -25.64
N ARG A 177 -4.78 53.84 -24.60
CA ARG A 177 -4.57 55.30 -24.67
C ARG A 177 -3.14 55.70 -25.09
N GLY A 178 -2.26 54.74 -25.37
CA GLY A 178 -0.86 55.00 -25.73
C GLY A 178 0.04 55.47 -24.57
N MET A 179 -0.46 55.43 -23.33
CA MET A 179 0.25 55.87 -22.13
C MET A 179 1.08 54.72 -21.53
N THR A 180 2.15 54.35 -22.23
CA THR A 180 2.94 53.14 -21.94
C THR A 180 3.57 53.13 -20.55
N GLN A 181 4.11 54.26 -20.06
CA GLN A 181 4.75 54.34 -18.74
C GLN A 181 3.75 54.05 -17.60
N VAL A 182 2.55 54.63 -17.66
CA VAL A 182 1.49 54.43 -16.67
C VAL A 182 0.95 53.00 -16.74
N ALA A 183 0.84 52.45 -17.95
CA ALA A 183 0.49 51.05 -18.14
C ALA A 183 1.52 50.10 -17.51
N THR A 184 2.82 50.35 -17.69
CA THR A 184 3.89 49.55 -17.08
C THR A 184 3.77 49.53 -15.55
N TYR A 185 3.56 50.69 -14.93
CA TYR A 185 3.34 50.77 -13.48
C TYR A 185 2.18 49.87 -13.02
N TYR A 186 1.01 49.94 -13.67
CA TYR A 186 -0.12 49.10 -13.30
C TYR A 186 0.11 47.60 -13.57
N CYS A 187 0.88 47.27 -14.61
CA CYS A 187 1.33 45.90 -14.86
C CYS A 187 2.23 45.37 -13.73
N GLU A 188 3.17 46.18 -13.24
CA GLU A 188 4.05 45.81 -12.12
C GLU A 188 3.26 45.59 -10.83
N VAL A 189 2.30 46.48 -10.51
CA VAL A 189 1.41 46.32 -9.35
C VAL A 189 0.54 45.07 -9.49
N ALA A 190 0.01 44.79 -10.70
CA ALA A 190 -0.71 43.54 -10.95
C ALA A 190 0.19 42.31 -10.77
N ALA A 191 1.44 42.36 -11.23
CA ALA A 191 2.40 41.27 -11.05
C ALA A 191 2.74 41.02 -9.57
N TYR A 192 2.87 42.08 -8.77
CA TYR A 192 3.03 41.98 -7.32
C TYR A 192 1.85 41.24 -6.66
N HIS A 193 0.62 41.66 -6.96
CA HIS A 193 -0.58 41.00 -6.40
C HIS A 193 -0.75 39.57 -6.92
N LYS A 194 -0.30 39.26 -8.15
CA LYS A 194 -0.26 37.88 -8.65
C LYS A 194 0.65 37.00 -7.78
N ARG A 195 1.86 37.46 -7.45
CA ARG A 195 2.79 36.71 -6.58
C ARG A 195 2.22 36.49 -5.18
N LYS A 196 1.57 37.51 -4.62
CA LYS A 196 0.93 37.41 -3.29
C LYS A 196 -0.27 36.46 -3.30
N TYR A 197 -1.09 36.51 -4.35
CA TYR A 197 -2.15 35.54 -4.58
C TYR A 197 -1.59 34.11 -4.63
N GLU A 198 -0.53 33.85 -5.41
CA GLU A 198 0.10 32.54 -5.51
C GLU A 198 0.64 32.06 -4.14
N GLN A 199 1.31 32.95 -3.39
CA GLN A 199 1.83 32.65 -2.06
C GLN A 199 0.72 32.26 -1.06
N ALA A 200 -0.31 33.09 -0.92
CA ALA A 200 -1.43 32.83 -0.01
C ALA A 200 -2.18 31.54 -0.41
N ASN A 201 -2.30 31.29 -1.72
CA ASN A 201 -2.94 30.10 -2.24
C ASN A 201 -2.14 28.81 -1.91
N SER A 202 -0.81 28.86 -2.03
CA SER A 202 0.07 27.75 -1.64
C SER A 202 0.02 27.48 -0.14
N LEU A 203 -0.01 28.53 0.69
CA LEU A 203 -0.19 28.39 2.14
C LEU A 203 -1.52 27.73 2.48
N ALA A 204 -2.62 28.17 1.86
CA ALA A 204 -3.93 27.55 2.04
C ALA A 204 -3.93 26.05 1.70
N ALA A 205 -3.30 25.66 0.59
CA ALA A 205 -3.21 24.27 0.17
C ALA A 205 -2.37 23.43 1.15
N ALA A 206 -1.21 23.93 1.58
CA ALA A 206 -0.35 23.26 2.55
C ALA A 206 -1.05 23.06 3.90
N SER A 207 -1.70 24.10 4.41
CA SER A 207 -2.50 24.02 5.63
C SER A 207 -3.61 22.98 5.53
N LEU A 208 -4.24 22.84 4.37
CA LEU A 208 -5.31 21.85 4.16
C LEU A 208 -4.80 20.41 4.20
N ILE A 209 -3.64 20.17 3.58
CA ILE A 209 -2.96 18.86 3.62
C ILE A 209 -2.60 18.51 5.08
N GLN A 210 -2.10 19.50 5.85
CA GLN A 210 -1.74 19.30 7.25
C GLN A 210 -2.94 18.99 8.13
N VAL A 211 -4.07 19.69 7.94
CA VAL A 211 -5.33 19.36 8.62
C VAL A 211 -5.75 17.93 8.30
N HIS A 212 -5.66 17.52 7.03
CA HIS A 212 -6.09 16.18 6.62
C HIS A 212 -5.20 15.09 7.21
N ALA A 213 -3.88 15.27 7.17
CA ALA A 213 -2.94 14.33 7.75
C ALA A 213 -3.09 14.19 9.26
N ALA A 214 -3.36 15.29 9.98
CA ALA A 214 -3.61 15.23 11.41
C ALA A 214 -4.90 14.47 11.77
N ASN A 215 -5.87 14.43 10.85
CA ASN A 215 -7.17 13.78 11.05
C ASN A 215 -7.26 12.37 10.46
N SER A 216 -6.29 11.96 9.64
CA SER A 216 -6.28 10.65 8.96
C SER A 216 -5.27 9.74 9.63
N SER A 217 -5.73 8.59 10.11
CA SER A 217 -4.86 7.57 10.71
C SER A 217 -4.17 6.67 9.68
N ASP A 218 -4.61 6.70 8.43
CA ASP A 218 -4.11 5.86 7.35
C ASP A 218 -3.37 6.69 6.29
N ASN A 219 -2.08 6.38 6.08
CA ASN A 219 -1.24 7.05 5.10
C ASN A 219 -1.56 6.67 3.65
N ALA A 220 -2.42 5.67 3.41
CA ALA A 220 -2.88 5.30 2.08
C ALA A 220 -4.04 6.19 1.55
N THR A 221 -4.50 7.17 2.32
CA THR A 221 -5.62 8.05 1.95
C THR A 221 -5.17 9.51 1.80
N ILE A 222 -5.74 10.18 0.80
CA ILE A 222 -5.56 11.62 0.60
C ILE A 222 -6.88 12.33 0.30
N ASP A 223 -7.03 13.50 0.89
CA ASP A 223 -8.14 14.41 0.61
C ASP A 223 -7.76 15.59 -0.30
N LEU A 224 -8.44 15.63 -1.46
CA LEU A 224 -8.28 16.62 -2.50
C LEU A 224 -9.50 17.53 -2.66
N HIS A 225 -10.59 17.31 -1.91
CA HIS A 225 -11.90 17.89 -2.28
C HIS A 225 -12.01 19.41 -2.08
N TYR A 226 -11.25 19.97 -1.15
CA TYR A 226 -11.17 21.41 -0.90
C TYR A 226 -10.03 22.11 -1.65
N LEU A 227 -9.26 21.37 -2.45
CA LEU A 227 -8.17 21.92 -3.24
C LEU A 227 -8.69 22.47 -4.57
N ARG A 228 -8.00 23.50 -5.09
CA ARG A 228 -8.19 23.95 -6.48
C ARG A 228 -7.59 22.92 -7.43
N VAL A 229 -8.00 22.93 -8.70
CA VAL A 229 -7.60 21.90 -9.69
C VAL A 229 -6.08 21.78 -9.84
N ALA A 230 -5.35 22.89 -9.85
CA ALA A 230 -3.89 22.89 -9.98
C ALA A 230 -3.23 22.27 -8.73
N GLU A 231 -3.63 22.76 -7.55
CA GLU A 231 -3.19 22.22 -6.25
C GLU A 231 -3.46 20.72 -6.14
N ALA A 232 -4.69 20.29 -6.43
CA ALA A 232 -5.09 18.89 -6.34
C ALA A 232 -4.25 17.98 -7.25
N ARG A 233 -3.82 18.49 -8.41
CA ARG A 233 -2.96 17.76 -9.34
C ARG A 233 -1.54 17.64 -8.80
N GLU A 234 -0.96 18.73 -8.32
CA GLU A 234 0.40 18.73 -7.74
C GLU A 234 0.46 17.84 -6.49
N THR A 235 -0.53 17.98 -5.62
CA THR A 235 -0.67 17.16 -4.41
C THR A 235 -0.84 15.68 -4.73
N LEU A 236 -1.67 15.35 -5.74
CA LEU A 236 -1.81 13.97 -6.21
C LEU A 236 -0.48 13.41 -6.73
N ASP A 237 0.27 14.22 -7.49
CA ASP A 237 1.54 13.80 -8.07
C ASP A 237 2.58 13.46 -7.00
N LEU A 238 2.73 14.32 -5.99
CA LEU A 238 3.62 14.09 -4.85
C LEU A 238 3.21 12.86 -4.03
N PHE A 239 1.90 12.67 -3.83
CA PHE A 239 1.37 11.52 -3.10
C PHE A 239 1.67 10.20 -3.83
N LEU A 240 1.39 10.14 -5.12
CA LEU A 240 1.68 8.94 -5.91
C LEU A 240 3.18 8.66 -5.97
N ASP A 241 4.00 9.69 -6.18
CA ASP A 241 5.46 9.56 -6.26
C ASP A 241 6.07 9.00 -4.97
N SER A 242 5.62 9.50 -3.82
CA SER A 242 6.12 9.03 -2.53
C SER A 242 5.79 7.55 -2.28
N HIS A 243 4.58 7.11 -2.62
CA HIS A 243 4.20 5.70 -2.50
C HIS A 243 4.92 4.80 -3.51
N ILE A 244 5.11 5.25 -4.75
CA ILE A 244 5.88 4.49 -5.77
C ILE A 244 7.34 4.34 -5.35
N GLN A 245 7.97 5.41 -4.86
CA GLN A 245 9.37 5.36 -4.38
C GLN A 245 9.54 4.37 -3.22
N LYS A 246 8.63 4.38 -2.25
CA LYS A 246 8.69 3.42 -1.13
C LYS A 246 8.47 1.99 -1.55
N LEU A 247 7.63 1.74 -2.57
CA LEU A 247 7.49 0.41 -3.15
C LEU A 247 8.80 -0.07 -3.79
N ARG A 248 9.56 0.83 -4.44
CA ARG A 248 10.89 0.50 -4.97
C ARG A 248 11.88 0.16 -3.86
N GLU A 249 11.93 0.97 -2.80
CA GLU A 249 12.78 0.73 -1.61
C GLU A 249 12.43 -0.61 -0.91
N ALA A 250 11.15 -0.95 -0.84
CA ALA A 250 10.68 -2.21 -0.27
C ALA A 250 11.06 -3.43 -1.14
N GLN A 251 11.02 -3.30 -2.46
CA GLN A 251 11.48 -4.35 -3.39
C GLN A 251 12.99 -4.61 -3.25
N ASP A 252 13.79 -3.55 -3.13
CA ASP A 252 15.24 -3.67 -2.90
C ASP A 252 15.56 -4.38 -1.57
N SER A 253 14.62 -4.34 -0.63
CA SER A 253 14.71 -4.98 0.70
C SER A 253 14.18 -6.43 0.73
N ASN A 254 13.95 -7.06 -0.43
CA ASN A 254 13.38 -8.42 -0.57
C ASN A 254 11.94 -8.59 -0.02
N ILE A 255 11.18 -7.51 0.14
CA ILE A 255 9.78 -7.56 0.55
C ILE A 255 8.91 -7.66 -0.71
N ARG A 256 8.06 -8.69 -0.83
CA ARG A 256 7.27 -8.99 -2.04
C ARG A 256 5.98 -8.15 -2.15
N VAL A 257 6.03 -6.85 -1.84
CA VAL A 257 4.91 -5.96 -2.14
C VAL A 257 4.90 -5.64 -3.63
N GLN A 258 4.04 -6.32 -4.38
CA GLN A 258 3.86 -6.05 -5.80
C GLN A 258 3.06 -4.75 -6.04
N HIS A 259 2.10 -4.44 -5.17
CA HIS A 259 1.20 -3.30 -5.36
C HIS A 259 0.64 -2.74 -4.05
N HIS A 260 0.33 -1.45 -4.05
CA HIS A 260 -0.35 -0.76 -2.97
C HIS A 260 -1.64 -0.09 -3.46
N THR A 261 -2.68 -0.09 -2.61
CA THR A 261 -3.98 0.50 -2.94
C THR A 261 -4.14 1.82 -2.21
N LEU A 262 -4.39 2.89 -2.96
CA LEU A 262 -4.51 4.25 -2.48
C LEU A 262 -5.95 4.76 -2.63
N PHE A 263 -6.38 5.60 -1.70
CA PHE A 263 -7.72 6.17 -1.63
C PHE A 263 -7.67 7.69 -1.81
N LEU A 264 -8.41 8.20 -2.79
CA LEU A 264 -8.39 9.62 -3.18
C LEU A 264 -9.79 10.21 -2.97
N ILE A 265 -9.96 11.05 -1.95
CA ILE A 265 -11.21 11.77 -1.67
C ILE A 265 -11.24 13.00 -2.58
N THR A 266 -12.10 12.96 -3.60
CA THR A 266 -12.26 14.06 -4.58
C THR A 266 -13.50 14.92 -4.33
N GLY A 267 -14.33 14.53 -3.35
CA GLY A 267 -15.61 15.15 -3.04
C GLY A 267 -16.75 14.71 -3.95
N ARG A 268 -17.99 14.78 -3.45
CA ARG A 268 -19.20 14.30 -4.16
C ARG A 268 -19.69 15.22 -5.27
N GLY A 269 -19.20 16.46 -5.34
CA GLY A 269 -19.63 17.45 -6.34
C GLY A 269 -21.07 17.97 -6.21
N LEU A 270 -21.77 17.64 -5.12
CA LEU A 270 -23.17 18.00 -4.88
C LEU A 270 -23.39 19.46 -4.42
N HIS A 271 -22.36 20.14 -3.91
CA HIS A 271 -22.47 21.47 -3.29
C HIS A 271 -21.63 22.56 -3.98
N SER A 272 -20.98 22.25 -5.10
CA SER A 272 -20.29 23.28 -5.87
C SER A 272 -21.31 23.97 -6.78
N ASN A 273 -21.47 25.29 -6.66
CA ASN A 273 -22.25 26.14 -7.58
C ASN A 273 -21.73 26.13 -9.04
N GLY A 274 -20.81 25.21 -9.37
CA GLY A 274 -20.29 24.90 -10.69
C GLY A 274 -19.93 23.41 -10.81
N ARG A 275 -19.66 22.93 -12.03
CA ARG A 275 -19.31 21.52 -12.29
C ARG A 275 -18.13 21.08 -11.41
N PRO A 276 -18.16 19.91 -10.74
CA PRO A 276 -17.04 19.43 -9.95
C PRO A 276 -15.79 19.29 -10.83
N ARG A 277 -14.77 20.13 -10.60
CA ARG A 277 -13.59 20.21 -11.49
C ARG A 277 -12.42 19.34 -11.02
N VAL A 278 -12.32 19.08 -9.72
CA VAL A 278 -11.23 18.29 -9.13
C VAL A 278 -11.32 16.84 -9.57
N LYS A 279 -12.45 16.16 -9.37
CA LYS A 279 -12.62 14.75 -9.72
C LYS A 279 -12.29 14.44 -11.20
N PRO A 280 -12.80 15.18 -12.21
CA PRO A 280 -12.39 14.97 -13.60
C PRO A 280 -10.89 15.20 -13.83
N ALA A 281 -10.29 16.19 -13.17
CA ALA A 281 -8.86 16.47 -13.29
C ALA A 281 -8.01 15.35 -12.69
N VAL A 282 -8.38 14.83 -11.52
CA VAL A 282 -7.73 13.69 -10.87
C VAL A 282 -7.83 12.44 -11.75
N LYS A 283 -9.04 12.11 -12.24
CA LYS A 283 -9.22 10.98 -13.16
C LYS A 283 -8.38 11.13 -14.43
N ARG A 284 -8.29 12.34 -14.98
CA ARG A 284 -7.45 12.61 -16.16
C ARG A 284 -5.98 12.39 -15.83
N ARG A 285 -5.49 12.94 -14.72
CA ARG A 285 -4.10 12.77 -14.29
C ARG A 285 -3.76 11.29 -14.08
N LEU A 286 -4.58 10.53 -13.36
CA LEU A 286 -4.36 9.08 -13.19
C LEU A 286 -4.22 8.33 -14.53
N ARG A 287 -5.03 8.68 -15.54
CA ARG A 287 -4.90 8.11 -16.90
C ARG A 287 -3.62 8.54 -17.61
N GLU A 288 -3.24 9.81 -17.50
CA GLU A 288 -1.96 10.30 -18.05
C GLU A 288 -0.78 9.50 -17.46
N ARG A 289 -0.89 9.05 -16.20
CA ARG A 289 0.12 8.22 -15.53
C ARG A 289 -0.01 6.72 -15.81
N GLY A 290 -1.01 6.29 -16.57
CA GLY A 290 -1.25 4.87 -16.86
C GLY A 290 -1.77 4.05 -15.67
N LEU A 291 -2.23 4.72 -14.61
CA LEU A 291 -2.65 4.04 -13.38
C LEU A 291 -4.07 3.48 -13.49
N LEU A 292 -4.25 2.27 -12.96
CA LEU A 292 -5.57 1.66 -12.83
C LEU A 292 -6.32 2.27 -11.64
N PHE A 293 -7.54 2.73 -11.87
CA PHE A 293 -8.40 3.25 -10.82
C PHE A 293 -9.87 2.88 -11.02
N CYS A 294 -10.60 2.76 -9.92
CA CYS A 294 -12.04 2.60 -9.90
C CYS A 294 -12.69 3.64 -8.97
N GLU A 295 -13.96 3.93 -9.21
CA GLU A 295 -14.73 4.81 -8.33
C GLU A 295 -15.52 3.94 -7.35
N ARG A 296 -15.23 4.08 -6.04
CA ARG A 296 -15.92 3.31 -5.00
C ARG A 296 -17.24 3.95 -4.61
N ASN A 297 -17.27 5.28 -4.55
CA ASN A 297 -18.45 6.08 -4.31
C ASN A 297 -18.29 7.45 -4.99
N PRO A 298 -19.34 8.29 -5.07
CA PRO A 298 -19.29 9.55 -5.82
C PRO A 298 -18.16 10.50 -5.42
N GLY A 299 -17.62 10.38 -4.20
CA GLY A 299 -16.54 11.22 -3.69
C GLY A 299 -15.20 10.52 -3.49
N LEU A 300 -15.06 9.24 -3.79
CA LEU A 300 -13.88 8.43 -3.49
C LEU A 300 -13.43 7.62 -4.70
N LEU A 301 -12.18 7.84 -5.12
CA LEU A 301 -11.49 7.01 -6.09
C LEU A 301 -10.52 6.07 -5.36
N GLN A 302 -10.38 4.86 -5.88
CA GLN A 302 -9.37 3.91 -5.45
C GLN A 302 -8.40 3.70 -6.62
N ALA A 303 -7.11 3.90 -6.39
CA ALA A 303 -6.06 3.70 -7.38
C ALA A 303 -5.09 2.62 -6.90
N ARG A 304 -4.53 1.84 -7.84
CA ARG A 304 -3.48 0.85 -7.56
C ARG A 304 -2.15 1.37 -8.10
N VAL A 305 -1.12 1.32 -7.27
CA VAL A 305 0.27 1.68 -7.63
C VAL A 305 1.20 0.50 -7.40
N SER A 306 2.31 0.48 -8.11
CA SER A 306 3.39 -0.51 -8.14
C SER A 306 4.74 0.20 -8.22
N ALA A 307 5.83 -0.52 -7.93
CA ALA A 307 7.18 0.02 -8.05
C ALA A 307 7.53 0.42 -9.50
N ASP A 308 6.95 -0.26 -10.49
CA ASP A 308 7.19 -0.04 -11.92
C ASP A 308 6.44 1.18 -12.49
N ASP A 309 5.51 1.75 -11.71
CA ASP A 309 4.75 2.89 -12.17
C ASP A 309 5.63 4.13 -12.36
N ARG A 310 5.25 4.95 -13.34
CA ARG A 310 6.00 6.13 -13.74
C ARG A 310 5.83 7.25 -12.73
N LEU A 311 6.94 7.88 -12.34
CA LEU A 311 6.98 9.08 -11.50
C LEU A 311 6.53 10.32 -12.28
N SER A 312 6.11 11.37 -11.58
CA SER A 312 5.46 12.53 -12.20
C SER A 312 6.34 13.22 -13.24
N TYR A 313 7.65 13.29 -12.98
CA TYR A 313 8.62 13.89 -13.89
C TYR A 313 8.86 13.07 -15.18
N GLN A 314 8.42 11.80 -15.21
CA GLN A 314 8.56 10.92 -16.37
C GLN A 314 7.40 11.06 -17.36
N ILE A 315 6.39 11.87 -17.01
CA ILE A 315 5.15 12.01 -17.76
C ILE A 315 5.00 13.50 -18.08
N ALA A 316 5.43 13.87 -19.29
CA ALA A 316 5.32 15.23 -19.84
C ALA A 316 3.86 15.61 -20.14
#